data_AF-A0A2H3DUF0-F1
#
_entry.id   AF-A0A2H3DUF0-F1
#
_cell.length_a   1.000
_cell.length_b   1.000
_cell.length_c   1.000
_cell.angle_alpha   90.00
_cell.angle_beta   90.00
_cell.angle_gamma   90.00
#
_symmetry.space_group_name_H-M   'P 1'
#
loop_
_entity.id
_entity.type
_entity.pdbx_description
1 polymer ?
#
loop_
_entity_poly.entity_id
_entity_poly.type
_entity_poly.pdbx_seq_one_letter_code
_entity_poly.pdbx_strand_id
1 'polypeptide(L)'
;FASDHPLSKTHHVAMYPEDMRRVPNFVGGLLPRVDKGNHEYYCLTMLTLFKPWRMGHVLKHNSDCTWEVAMAEHEFSNQQKVVMANFNLRYECLDAQDDFCA
;
A
#
# COMPACT_ATOMS: atom_id res chain seq x y z
N PHE A 1 7.06 14.14 -18.37
CA PHE A 1 5.95 13.91 -19.32
C PHE A 1 6.50 13.67 -20.72
N ALA A 2 5.68 13.21 -21.68
CA ALA A 2 6.05 13.18 -23.09
C ALA A 2 6.36 14.60 -23.61
N SER A 3 7.18 14.72 -24.65
CA SER A 3 7.77 16.00 -25.09
C SER A 3 6.74 17.05 -25.51
N ASP A 4 5.59 16.60 -25.99
CA ASP A 4 4.43 17.38 -26.42
C ASP A 4 3.60 17.97 -25.27
N HIS A 5 3.76 17.47 -24.04
CA HIS A 5 2.98 17.92 -22.90
C HIS A 5 3.47 19.29 -22.38
N PRO A 6 2.58 20.26 -22.05
CA PRO A 6 2.97 21.61 -21.59
C PRO A 6 3.90 21.63 -20.37
N LEU A 7 3.79 20.62 -19.51
CA LEU A 7 4.60 20.46 -18.30
C LEU A 7 5.86 19.59 -18.49
N SER A 8 6.18 19.16 -19.72
CA SER A 8 7.30 18.24 -19.98
C SER A 8 8.65 18.77 -19.54
N LYS A 9 8.86 20.09 -19.59
CA LYS A 9 10.11 20.76 -19.17
C LYS A 9 10.19 21.07 -17.68
N THR A 10 9.05 21.18 -16.99
CA THR A 10 8.99 21.64 -15.59
C THR A 10 8.73 20.51 -14.60
N HIS A 11 8.09 19.43 -15.03
CA HIS A 11 7.70 18.33 -14.16
C HIS A 11 8.30 17.01 -14.63
N HIS A 12 9.13 16.42 -13.78
CA HIS A 12 9.75 15.13 -14.00
C HIS A 12 9.69 14.29 -12.72
N VAL A 13 9.73 12.98 -12.89
CA VAL A 13 9.89 12.03 -11.78
C VAL A 13 11.38 11.82 -11.59
N ALA A 14 11.89 12.06 -10.39
CA ALA A 14 13.26 11.78 -10.03
C ALA A 14 13.32 10.49 -9.20
N MET A 15 14.17 9.55 -9.59
CA MET A 15 14.55 8.41 -8.76
C MET A 15 15.72 8.86 -7.88
N TYR A 16 15.49 8.85 -6.56
CA TYR A 16 16.54 9.18 -5.59
C TYR A 16 17.44 7.96 -5.34
N PRO A 17 18.75 8.17 -5.08
CA PRO A 17 19.64 7.11 -4.65
C PRO A 17 19.20 6.53 -3.29
N GLU A 18 19.69 5.33 -2.96
CA GLU A 18 19.20 4.58 -1.79
C GLU A 18 19.38 5.32 -0.46
N ASP A 19 20.48 6.05 -0.31
CA ASP A 19 20.82 6.88 0.85
C ASP A 19 19.91 8.10 1.02
N MET A 20 19.18 8.48 -0.03
CA MET A 20 18.18 9.56 -0.03
C MET A 20 16.74 9.04 -0.08
N ARG A 21 16.52 7.73 0.12
CA ARG A 21 15.16 7.16 0.18
C ARG A 21 14.36 7.82 1.30
N ARG A 22 13.12 8.17 0.96
CA ARG A 22 12.16 8.73 1.90
C ARG A 22 11.09 7.69 2.19
N VAL A 23 10.66 7.61 3.45
CA VAL A 23 9.53 6.77 3.85
C VAL A 23 8.27 7.62 3.85
N PRO A 24 7.23 7.27 3.08
CA PRO A 24 5.96 7.96 3.13
C PRO A 24 5.37 7.90 4.55
N ASN A 25 4.93 9.04 5.07
CA ASN A 25 4.20 9.11 6.32
C ASN A 25 2.70 9.26 6.02
N PHE A 26 1.89 8.32 6.47
CA PHE A 26 0.44 8.36 6.26
C PHE A 26 -0.22 9.33 7.25
N VAL A 27 -0.97 10.29 6.73
CA VAL A 27 -1.71 11.29 7.51
C VAL A 27 -3.20 10.98 7.42
N GLY A 28 -3.91 10.98 8.55
CA GLY A 28 -5.38 10.85 8.58
C GLY A 28 -5.95 9.51 9.04
N GLY A 29 -5.12 8.57 9.50
CA GLY A 29 -5.58 7.31 10.08
C GLY A 29 -4.51 6.23 10.04
N LEU A 30 -4.76 5.13 10.75
CA LEU A 30 -3.90 3.95 10.69
C LEU A 30 -4.30 3.07 9.50
N LEU A 31 -3.31 2.44 8.86
CA LEU A 31 -3.55 1.47 7.79
C LEU A 31 -4.30 0.24 8.33
N PRO A 32 -5.16 -0.42 7.55
CA PRO A 32 -5.91 -1.59 8.05
C PRO A 32 -4.96 -2.70 8.53
N ARG A 33 -5.39 -3.37 9.60
CA ARG A 33 -4.72 -4.55 10.15
C ARG A 33 -4.94 -5.76 9.26
N VAL A 34 -3.96 -6.65 9.21
CA VAL A 34 -4.11 -7.93 8.49
C VAL A 34 -4.89 -8.95 9.33
N ASP A 35 -4.76 -8.87 10.65
CA ASP A 35 -5.26 -9.85 11.62
C ASP A 35 -6.63 -9.49 12.22
N LYS A 36 -7.05 -8.22 12.12
CA LYS A 36 -8.31 -7.72 12.70
C LYS A 36 -9.03 -6.79 11.73
N GLY A 37 -10.36 -6.79 11.79
CA GLY A 37 -11.22 -5.87 11.02
C GLY A 37 -11.65 -6.43 9.67
N ASN A 38 -11.84 -5.55 8.69
CA ASN A 38 -12.38 -5.90 7.38
C ASN A 38 -11.24 -6.36 6.43
N HIS A 39 -11.18 -7.66 6.16
CA HIS A 39 -10.17 -8.25 5.29
C HIS A 39 -10.21 -7.73 3.85
N GLU A 40 -11.41 -7.59 3.27
CA GLU A 40 -11.57 -7.03 1.92
C GLU A 40 -11.02 -5.60 1.83
N TYR A 41 -11.20 -4.80 2.88
CA TYR A 41 -10.63 -3.45 2.95
C TYR A 41 -9.10 -3.47 3.09
N TYR A 42 -8.54 -4.44 3.82
CA TYR A 42 -7.09 -4.67 3.85
C TYR A 42 -6.56 -5.01 2.45
N CYS A 43 -7.17 -5.98 1.75
CA CYS A 43 -6.76 -6.37 0.41
C CYS A 43 -6.81 -5.21 -0.60
N LEU A 44 -7.92 -4.46 -0.60
CA LEU A 44 -8.06 -3.25 -1.40
C LEU A 44 -6.94 -2.24 -1.12
N THR A 45 -6.64 -2.01 0.17
CA THR A 45 -5.60 -1.05 0.55
C THR A 45 -4.22 -1.48 0.07
N MET A 46 -3.87 -2.76 0.23
CA MET A 46 -2.56 -3.29 -0.22
C MET A 46 -2.42 -3.24 -1.73
N LEU A 47 -3.47 -3.60 -2.47
CA LEU A 47 -3.52 -3.45 -3.93
C LEU A 47 -3.35 -1.98 -4.35
N THR A 48 -4.02 -1.06 -3.66
CA THR A 48 -3.94 0.38 -3.94
C THR A 48 -2.52 0.94 -3.74
N LEU A 49 -1.79 0.44 -2.74
CA LEU A 49 -0.44 0.92 -2.43
C LEU A 49 0.65 0.31 -3.32
N PHE A 50 0.52 -0.97 -3.67
CA PHE A 50 1.63 -1.73 -4.25
C PHE A 50 1.42 -2.19 -5.69
N LYS A 51 0.18 -2.33 -6.15
CA LYS A 51 -0.10 -2.61 -7.56
C LYS A 51 0.02 -1.29 -8.34
N PRO A 52 0.69 -1.24 -9.49
CA PRO A 52 0.62 -0.06 -10.35
C PRO A 52 -0.78 0.08 -10.97
N TRP A 53 -1.43 1.23 -10.82
CA TRP A 53 -2.73 1.51 -11.43
C TRP A 53 -2.84 2.97 -11.87
N ARG A 54 -3.65 3.21 -12.90
CA ARG A 54 -4.04 4.55 -13.34
C ARG A 54 -5.51 4.86 -13.08
N MET A 55 -6.34 3.83 -13.03
CA MET A 55 -7.79 3.91 -12.79
C MET A 55 -8.17 2.83 -11.79
N GLY A 56 -9.05 3.13 -10.83
CA GLY A 56 -9.37 2.19 -9.75
C GLY A 56 -9.94 0.85 -10.25
N HIS A 57 -10.63 0.82 -11.38
CA HIS A 57 -11.20 -0.42 -11.93
C HIS A 57 -10.14 -1.42 -12.41
N VAL A 58 -8.89 -1.01 -12.66
CA VAL A 58 -7.82 -1.96 -13.05
C VAL A 58 -7.21 -2.71 -11.86
N LEU A 59 -7.60 -2.34 -10.63
CA LEU A 59 -7.13 -3.02 -9.43
C LEU A 59 -7.67 -4.46 -9.34
N LYS A 60 -8.83 -4.75 -9.91
CA LYS A 60 -9.42 -6.09 -10.00
C LYS A 60 -9.90 -6.41 -11.41
N HIS A 61 -9.99 -7.69 -11.76
CA HIS A 61 -10.31 -8.11 -13.14
C HIS A 61 -11.73 -7.71 -13.57
N ASN A 62 -12.71 -7.89 -12.69
CA ASN A 62 -14.11 -7.51 -12.92
C ASN A 62 -14.80 -7.12 -11.61
N SER A 63 -16.05 -6.63 -11.68
CA SER A 63 -16.85 -6.21 -10.52
C SER A 63 -17.13 -7.32 -9.53
N ASP A 64 -17.22 -8.56 -10.03
CA ASP A 64 -17.69 -9.72 -9.27
C ASP A 64 -16.54 -10.40 -8.51
N CYS A 65 -15.30 -10.11 -8.91
CA CYS A 65 -14.09 -10.52 -8.22
C CYS A 65 -13.95 -9.79 -6.87
N THR A 66 -13.65 -10.57 -5.83
CA THR A 66 -13.35 -10.05 -4.48
C THR A 66 -11.95 -9.46 -4.44
N TRP A 67 -11.70 -8.58 -3.48
CA TRP A 67 -10.38 -7.98 -3.31
C TRP A 67 -9.34 -9.01 -2.86
N GLU A 68 -9.74 -10.01 -2.06
CA GLU A 68 -8.89 -11.14 -1.69
C GLU A 68 -8.38 -11.91 -2.92
N VAL A 69 -9.26 -12.24 -3.86
CA VAL A 69 -8.87 -12.95 -5.10
C VAL A 69 -7.93 -12.08 -5.93
N ALA A 70 -8.27 -10.79 -6.14
CA ALA A 70 -7.42 -9.87 -6.87
C ALA A 70 -6.04 -9.67 -6.22
N MET A 71 -5.97 -9.74 -4.89
CA MET A 71 -4.72 -9.68 -4.14
C MET A 71 -3.89 -10.96 -4.31
N ALA A 72 -4.53 -12.13 -4.25
CA ALA A 72 -3.88 -13.42 -4.46
C ALA A 72 -3.32 -13.59 -5.89
N GLU A 73 -3.98 -13.03 -6.89
CA GLU A 73 -3.51 -13.01 -8.29
C GLU A 73 -2.32 -12.05 -8.51
N HIS A 74 -2.13 -11.05 -7.64
CA HIS A 74 -1.07 -10.08 -7.80
C HIS A 74 0.24 -10.56 -7.16
N GLU A 75 1.29 -10.65 -7.96
CA GLU A 75 2.63 -10.98 -7.46
C GLU A 75 3.30 -9.78 -6.79
N PHE A 76 3.30 -9.77 -5.45
CA PHE A 76 4.08 -8.82 -4.66
C PHE A 76 5.54 -9.26 -4.56
N SER A 77 6.45 -8.31 -4.74
CA SER A 77 7.88 -8.49 -4.45
C SER A 77 8.13 -8.76 -2.98
N ASN A 78 9.26 -9.40 -2.67
CA ASN A 78 9.66 -9.70 -1.29
C ASN A 78 9.77 -8.42 -0.44
N GLN A 79 10.29 -7.34 -1.02
CA GLN A 79 10.38 -6.05 -0.33
C GLN A 79 8.98 -5.51 0.03
N GLN A 80 8.01 -5.59 -0.89
CA GLN A 80 6.64 -5.15 -0.61
C GLN A 80 6.01 -5.98 0.50
N LYS A 81 6.18 -7.30 0.49
CA LYS A 81 5.70 -8.19 1.56
C LYS A 81 6.28 -7.83 2.94
N VAL A 82 7.57 -7.51 3.01
CA VAL A 82 8.21 -7.04 4.25
C VAL A 82 7.59 -5.72 4.72
N VAL A 83 7.37 -4.76 3.81
CA VAL A 83 6.72 -3.48 4.15
C VAL A 83 5.29 -3.70 4.64
N MET A 84 4.53 -4.58 3.99
CA MET A 84 3.16 -4.94 4.38
C MET A 84 3.12 -5.54 5.79
N ALA A 85 4.05 -6.46 6.11
CA ALA A 85 4.17 -7.03 7.46
C ALA A 85 4.47 -5.94 8.52
N ASN A 86 5.35 -4.99 8.19
CA ASN A 86 5.70 -3.90 9.10
C ASN A 86 4.53 -2.94 9.40
N PHE A 87 3.48 -2.91 8.55
CA PHE A 87 2.28 -2.13 8.87
C PHE A 87 1.54 -2.65 10.11
N ASN A 88 1.67 -3.95 10.41
CA ASN A 88 1.03 -4.56 11.58
C ASN A 88 1.81 -4.29 12.89
N LEU A 89 3.11 -4.05 12.80
CA LEU A 89 4.01 -3.90 13.96
C LEU A 89 3.54 -2.83 14.95
N ARG A 90 3.05 -1.68 14.45
CA ARG A 90 2.54 -0.61 15.33
C ARG A 90 1.36 -1.09 16.17
N TYR A 91 0.49 -1.93 15.60
CA TYR A 91 -0.66 -2.47 16.31
C TYR A 91 -0.25 -3.52 17.32
N GLU A 92 0.72 -4.38 16.98
CA GLU A 92 1.27 -5.36 17.91
C GLU A 92 1.88 -4.68 19.14
N CYS A 93 2.58 -3.55 18.96
CA CYS A 93 3.11 -2.77 20.08
C CYS A 93 2.00 -2.14 20.95
N LEU A 94 0.92 -1.64 20.33
CA LEU A 94 -0.21 -1.05 21.06
C LEU A 94 -0.99 -2.13 21.83
N ASP A 95 -1.30 -3.25 21.18
CA ASP A 95 -1.98 -4.39 21.80
C ASP A 95 -1.14 -4.92 22.99
N ALA A 96 0.17 -5.07 22.83
CA ALA A 96 1.04 -5.48 23.93
C ALA A 96 1.02 -4.50 25.11
N GLN A 97 1.03 -3.19 24.84
CA GLN A 97 0.94 -2.17 25.89
C GLN A 97 -0.37 -2.30 26.68
N ASP A 98 -1.49 -2.47 25.98
CA ASP A 98 -2.81 -2.62 26.58
C ASP A 98 -2.90 -3.91 27.42
N ASP A 99 -2.36 -5.02 26.91
CA ASP A 99 -2.31 -6.31 27.61
C ASP A 99 -1.46 -6.24 28.89
N PHE A 100 -0.38 -5.45 28.92
CA PHE A 100 0.42 -5.20 30.13
C PHE A 100 -0.25 -4.26 31.13
N CYS A 101 -1.23 -3.46 30.70
CA CYS A 101 -1.94 -2.48 31.52
C CYS A 101 -3.32 -2.97 32.02
N ALA A 102 -3.71 -4.21 31.67
CA ALA A 102 -4.95 -4.87 32.09
C ALA A 102 -4.75 -5.73 33.35
#